data_AF-A0A3B8YYH1-F1
#
_entry.id   AF-A0A3B8YYH1-F1
#
_cell.length_a   1.000
_cell.length_b   1.000
_cell.length_c   1.000
_cell.angle_alpha   90.00
_cell.angle_beta   90.00
_cell.angle_gamma   90.00
#
_symmetry.space_group_name_H-M   'P 1'
#
loop_
_entity.id
_entity.type
_entity.pdbx_description
1 polymer ?
#
loop_
_entity_poly.entity_id
_entity_poly.type
_entity_poly.pdbx_seq_one_letter_code
_entity_poly.pdbx_strand_id
1 'polypeptide(L)'
;ERGIEEGVASAILIKLNQVGSVSETMETIALAASRDYRQMISHRSGETEDTFIADLAVATNAGQIKTGAPCRSERVAKYNQLLRIEEELGTAARYAGRDALSD
;
A
#
# COMPACT_ATOMS: atom_id res chain seq x y z
N GLU A 1 -7.80 -5.69 14.97
CA GLU A 1 -8.71 -5.20 16.03
C GLU A 1 -8.01 -5.02 17.36
N ARG A 2 -7.59 -6.07 18.08
CA ARG A 2 -6.90 -5.94 19.39
C ARG A 2 -5.82 -4.85 19.45
N GLY A 3 -4.91 -4.81 18.47
CA GLY A 3 -3.85 -3.81 18.44
C GLY A 3 -4.33 -2.36 18.31
N ILE A 4 -5.51 -2.14 17.71
CA ILE A 4 -6.21 -0.84 17.62
C ILE A 4 -6.84 -0.50 18.98
N GLU A 5 -7.57 -1.45 19.56
CA GLU A 5 -8.27 -1.27 20.83
C GLU A 5 -7.32 -0.98 21.99
N GLU A 6 -6.16 -1.62 21.98
CA GLU A 6 -5.11 -1.43 22.99
C GLU A 6 -4.16 -0.26 22.66
N GLY A 7 -4.31 0.42 21.52
CA GLY A 7 -3.45 1.55 21.13
C GLY A 7 -1.98 1.18 20.91
N VAL A 8 -1.69 -0.03 20.41
CA VAL A 8 -0.33 -0.59 20.32
C VAL A 8 0.50 0.04 19.20
N ALA A 9 -0.14 0.62 18.18
CA ALA A 9 0.51 1.21 17.02
C ALA A 9 -0.35 2.33 16.42
N SER A 10 0.13 2.96 15.35
CA SER A 10 -0.64 3.94 14.54
C SER A 10 -0.61 3.63 13.05
N ALA A 11 -0.01 2.50 12.68
CA ALA A 11 0.09 2.06 11.30
C ALA A 11 0.14 0.54 11.20
N ILE A 12 -0.29 0.01 10.06
CA ILE A 12 -0.25 -1.42 9.74
C ILE A 12 0.44 -1.66 8.40
N LEU A 13 1.30 -2.68 8.37
CA LEU A 13 1.94 -3.15 7.15
C LEU A 13 1.08 -4.26 6.52
N ILE A 14 0.51 -3.99 5.35
CA ILE A 14 -0.41 -4.91 4.67
C ILE A 14 0.36 -5.77 3.66
N LYS A 15 0.30 -7.08 3.82
CA LYS A 15 0.87 -8.06 2.89
C LYS A 15 -0.25 -8.96 2.39
N LEU A 16 -0.64 -8.78 1.13
CA LEU A 16 -1.78 -9.48 0.49
C LEU A 16 -1.78 -11.00 0.77
N ASN A 17 -0.62 -11.64 0.60
CA ASN A 17 -0.47 -13.08 0.79
C ASN A 17 -0.43 -13.55 2.26
N GLN A 18 -0.52 -12.64 3.23
CA GLN A 18 -0.69 -12.98 4.65
C GLN A 18 -2.15 -12.86 5.10
N VAL A 19 -2.98 -12.15 4.35
CA VAL A 19 -4.41 -11.98 4.66
C VAL A 19 -5.22 -13.15 4.11
N GLY A 20 -4.98 -13.53 2.86
CA GLY A 20 -5.64 -14.67 2.21
C GLY A 20 -6.17 -14.31 0.83
N SER A 21 -7.20 -13.46 0.80
CA SER A 21 -7.84 -12.98 -0.43
C SER A 21 -7.75 -11.46 -0.62
N VAL A 22 -8.09 -11.01 -1.84
CA VAL A 22 -8.21 -9.57 -2.16
C VAL A 22 -9.32 -8.94 -1.34
N SER A 23 -10.49 -9.58 -1.22
CA SER A 23 -11.63 -9.05 -0.46
C SER A 23 -11.28 -8.83 1.01
N GLU A 24 -10.69 -9.83 1.66
CA GLU A 24 -10.26 -9.71 3.07
C GLU A 24 -9.17 -8.64 3.24
N THR A 25 -8.33 -8.43 2.22
CA THR A 25 -7.33 -7.36 2.23
C THR A 25 -7.99 -5.99 2.16
N MET A 26 -9.01 -5.82 1.31
CA MET A 26 -9.80 -4.59 1.24
C MET A 26 -10.54 -4.32 2.56
N GLU A 27 -11.12 -5.35 3.17
CA GLU A 27 -11.75 -5.26 4.50
C GLU A 27 -10.75 -4.84 5.58
N THR A 28 -9.55 -5.42 5.57
CA THR A 28 -8.47 -5.06 6.51
C THR A 28 -8.05 -3.60 6.35
N ILE A 29 -7.90 -3.13 5.10
CA ILE A 29 -7.52 -1.75 4.80
C ILE A 29 -8.65 -0.78 5.23
N ALA A 30 -9.90 -1.11 4.91
CA ALA A 30 -11.06 -0.29 5.29
C ALA A 30 -11.23 -0.20 6.81
N LEU A 31 -11.03 -1.31 7.54
CA LEU A 31 -11.06 -1.33 8.99
C LEU A 31 -9.96 -0.42 9.57
N ALA A 32 -8.74 -0.52 9.07
CA ALA A 32 -7.64 0.34 9.51
C ALA A 32 -7.93 1.82 9.24
N ALA A 33 -8.44 2.16 8.05
CA ALA A 33 -8.81 3.52 7.69
C ALA A 33 -9.93 4.08 8.58
N SER A 34 -10.93 3.27 8.93
CA SER A 34 -12.03 3.69 9.82
C SER A 34 -11.61 3.99 11.27
N ARG A 35 -10.37 3.67 11.62
CA ARG A 35 -9.78 3.81 12.96
C ARG A 35 -8.52 4.68 12.95
N ASP A 36 -8.33 5.48 11.89
CA ASP A 36 -7.18 6.38 11.71
C ASP A 36 -5.81 5.67 11.75
N TYR A 37 -5.78 4.36 11.47
CA TYR A 37 -4.54 3.60 11.33
C TYR A 37 -3.99 3.78 9.93
N ARG A 38 -2.79 4.35 9.79
CA ARG A 38 -2.10 4.46 8.50
C ARG A 38 -1.84 3.08 7.90
N GLN A 39 -2.01 2.93 6.58
CA GLN A 39 -1.77 1.65 5.91
C GLN A 39 -0.55 1.76 5.00
N MET A 40 0.27 0.70 4.98
CA MET A 40 1.41 0.61 4.08
C MET A 40 1.35 -0.71 3.33
N ILE A 41 1.07 -0.66 2.04
CA ILE A 41 1.05 -1.85 1.19
C ILE A 41 2.49 -2.33 0.98
N SER A 42 2.76 -3.62 1.18
CA SER A 42 4.12 -4.15 1.25
C SER A 42 4.35 -5.34 0.31
N HIS A 43 5.54 -5.38 -0.27
CA HIS A 43 6.05 -6.57 -0.97
C HIS A 43 6.35 -7.74 -0.02
N ARG A 44 6.90 -8.83 -0.61
CA ARG A 44 7.58 -9.94 0.08
C ARG A 44 9.06 -10.05 -0.29
N SER A 45 9.82 -10.81 0.50
CA SER A 45 11.26 -11.02 0.28
C SER A 45 11.56 -11.78 -1.01
N GLY A 46 10.79 -12.84 -1.31
CA GLY A 46 10.69 -13.41 -2.67
C GLY A 46 9.60 -12.69 -3.43
N GLU A 47 9.91 -12.12 -4.59
CA GLU A 47 8.94 -11.44 -5.43
C GLU A 47 9.08 -11.75 -6.91
N THR A 48 8.02 -11.47 -7.66
CA THR A 48 7.95 -11.60 -9.12
C THR A 48 7.79 -10.23 -9.78
N GLU A 49 7.67 -10.18 -11.10
CA GLU A 49 7.37 -8.94 -11.82
C GLU A 49 5.90 -8.52 -11.74
N ASP A 50 5.04 -9.29 -11.05
CA ASP A 50 3.66 -8.89 -10.77
C ASP A 50 3.63 -7.50 -10.10
N THR A 51 2.74 -6.63 -10.55
CA THR A 51 2.71 -5.23 -10.07
C THR A 51 1.46 -4.90 -9.28
N PHE A 52 0.61 -5.89 -8.96
CA PHE A 52 -0.72 -5.69 -8.39
C PHE A 52 -0.72 -4.82 -7.12
N ILE A 53 0.32 -4.92 -6.28
CA ILE A 53 0.42 -4.12 -5.07
C ILE A 53 0.59 -2.60 -5.33
N ALA A 54 1.05 -2.20 -6.52
CA ALA A 54 1.09 -0.81 -6.94
C ALA A 54 -0.32 -0.29 -7.22
N ASP A 55 -1.11 -1.03 -8.02
CA ASP A 55 -2.50 -0.71 -8.31
C ASP A 55 -3.35 -0.72 -7.04
N LEU A 56 -3.16 -1.71 -6.16
CA LEU A 56 -3.84 -1.78 -4.86
C LEU A 56 -3.55 -0.56 -3.98
N ALA A 57 -2.30 -0.10 -3.92
CA ALA A 57 -1.93 1.06 -3.11
C ALA A 57 -2.63 2.34 -3.57
N VAL A 58 -2.78 2.53 -4.89
CA VAL A 58 -3.49 3.69 -5.45
C VAL A 58 -5.01 3.52 -5.31
N ALA A 59 -5.55 2.34 -5.64
CA ALA A 59 -6.99 2.07 -5.55
C ALA A 59 -7.56 2.25 -4.13
N THR A 60 -6.74 2.00 -3.12
CA THR A 60 -7.13 2.16 -1.71
C THR A 60 -6.74 3.51 -1.11
N ASN A 61 -6.08 4.39 -1.88
CA ASN A 61 -5.49 5.63 -1.38
C ASN A 61 -4.64 5.42 -0.11
N ALA A 62 -3.90 4.31 -0.03
CA ALA A 62 -3.11 3.96 1.16
C ALA A 62 -2.04 5.01 1.50
N GLY A 63 -1.64 5.84 0.53
CA GLY A 63 -0.66 6.91 0.69
C GLY A 63 0.79 6.43 0.82
N GLN A 64 1.01 5.17 1.20
CA GLN A 64 2.34 4.58 1.38
C GLN A 64 2.45 3.19 0.75
N ILE A 65 3.60 2.93 0.12
CA ILE A 65 3.97 1.62 -0.41
C ILE A 65 5.42 1.28 -0.06
N LYS A 66 5.66 0.03 0.35
CA LYS A 66 6.97 -0.52 0.69
C LYS A 66 7.34 -1.63 -0.29
N THR A 67 7.95 -1.22 -1.41
CA THR A 67 8.29 -2.14 -2.50
C THR A 67 9.80 -2.35 -2.72
N GLY A 68 10.66 -1.90 -1.81
CA GLY A 68 12.08 -2.26 -1.77
C GLY A 68 13.00 -1.32 -2.54
N ALA A 69 14.29 -1.65 -2.65
CA ALA A 69 15.24 -0.79 -3.34
C ALA A 69 14.99 -0.78 -4.87
N PRO A 70 15.18 0.37 -5.55
CA PRO A 70 15.02 0.50 -7.00
C PRO A 70 16.25 -0.07 -7.74
N CYS A 71 16.48 -1.38 -7.62
CA CYS A 71 17.66 -2.05 -8.16
C CYS A 71 17.32 -3.37 -8.87
N ARG A 72 16.54 -4.24 -8.23
CA ARG A 72 16.14 -5.53 -8.82
C ARG A 72 14.85 -5.37 -9.62
N SER A 73 14.76 -6.07 -10.75
CA SER A 73 13.63 -5.96 -11.69
C SER A 73 12.28 -6.20 -11.01
N GLU A 74 12.18 -7.19 -10.11
CA GLU A 74 10.94 -7.49 -9.40
C GLU A 74 10.45 -6.33 -8.49
N ARG A 75 11.35 -5.40 -8.12
CA ARG A 75 11.05 -4.20 -7.32
C ARG A 75 10.75 -3.02 -8.23
N VAL A 76 11.61 -2.82 -9.22
CA VAL A 76 11.50 -1.75 -10.21
C VAL A 76 10.19 -1.86 -10.99
N ALA A 77 9.70 -3.07 -11.27
CA ALA A 77 8.42 -3.29 -11.92
C ALA A 77 7.26 -2.54 -11.23
N LYS A 78 7.21 -2.54 -9.89
CA LYS A 78 6.17 -1.83 -9.12
C LYS A 78 6.31 -0.32 -9.21
N TYR A 79 7.54 0.20 -9.17
CA TYR A 79 7.80 1.63 -9.37
C TYR A 79 7.38 2.07 -10.77
N ASN A 80 7.72 1.29 -11.80
CA ASN A 80 7.30 1.56 -13.17
C ASN A 80 5.78 1.54 -13.31
N GLN A 81 5.08 0.66 -12.59
CA GLN A 81 3.62 0.66 -12.59
C GLN A 81 3.05 1.91 -11.92
N LEU A 82 3.61 2.38 -10.80
CA LEU A 82 3.20 3.65 -10.19
C LEU A 82 3.37 4.84 -11.14
N LEU A 83 4.47 4.88 -11.90
CA LEU A 83 4.69 5.90 -12.93
C LEU A 83 3.63 5.85 -14.03
N ARG A 84 3.23 4.65 -14.48
CA ARG A 84 2.15 4.48 -15.46
C ARG A 84 0.80 4.92 -14.92
N ILE A 85 0.49 4.56 -13.67
CA ILE A 85 -0.76 4.97 -13.01
C ILE A 85 -0.80 6.51 -12.85
N GLU A 86 0.31 7.13 -12.47
CA GLU A 86 0.43 8.59 -12.41
C GLU A 86 0.20 9.25 -13.78
N GLU A 87 0.83 8.70 -14.83
CA GLU A 87 0.64 9.16 -16.21
C GLU A 87 -0.83 9.03 -16.66
N GLU A 88 -1.47 7.89 -16.38
CA GLU A 88 -2.87 7.62 -16.74
C GLU A 88 -3.85 8.54 -16.02
N LEU A 89 -3.63 8.81 -14.73
CA LEU A 89 -4.46 9.74 -13.94
C LEU A 89 -4.26 11.20 -14.37
N GLY A 90 -3.11 11.56 -14.95
CA GLY A 90 -2.81 12.91 -15.40
C GLY A 90 -3.06 13.96 -14.32
N THR A 91 -3.92 14.94 -14.59
CA THR A 91 -4.24 16.01 -13.63
C THR A 91 -5.01 15.55 -12.39
N ALA A 92 -5.55 14.33 -12.39
CA ALA A 92 -6.20 13.74 -11.22
C ALA A 92 -5.19 13.13 -10.23
N ALA A 93 -3.94 12.88 -10.65
CA ALA A 93 -2.91 12.32 -9.79
C ALA A 93 -2.60 13.24 -8.60
N ARG A 94 -2.48 12.66 -7.39
CA ARG A 94 -2.07 13.37 -6.17
C ARG A 94 -1.00 12.55 -5.46
N TYR A 95 0.19 13.12 -5.32
CA TYR A 95 1.25 12.54 -4.51
C TYR A 95 0.99 12.86 -3.03
N ALA A 96 0.92 11.83 -2.19
CA ALA A 96 0.54 11.97 -0.78
C ALA A 96 1.55 12.77 0.06
N GLY A 97 2.82 12.84 -0.34
CA GLY A 97 3.82 13.70 0.31
C GLY A 97 3.93 13.50 1.83
N ARG A 98 3.95 14.61 2.57
CA ARG A 98 3.99 14.59 4.05
C ARG A 98 2.64 14.23 4.67
N ASP A 99 1.55 14.42 3.95
CA ASP A 99 0.20 14.14 4.43
C ASP A 99 0.00 12.63 4.64
N ALA A 100 0.79 11.79 3.97
CA ALA A 100 0.86 10.35 4.23
C ALA A 100 1.31 10.00 5.67
N LEU A 101 1.93 10.94 6.38
CA LEU A 101 2.49 10.79 7.72
C LEU A 101 1.82 11.69 8.77
N SER A 102 0.95 12.62 8.36
CA SER A 102 0.25 13.50 9.30
C SER A 102 -0.81 12.72 10.08
N ASP A 103 -1.21 13.30 11.21
CA ASP A 103 -2.29 12.84 12.07
C ASP A 103 -3.64 13.41 11.61
#